data_AF-A0A7Y4UHY4-F1
#
_entry.id   AF-A0A7Y4UHY4-F1
#
_cell.length_a   1.000
_cell.length_b   1.000
_cell.length_c   1.000
_cell.angle_alpha   90.00
_cell.angle_beta   90.00
_cell.angle_gamma   90.00
#
_symmetry.space_group_name_H-M   'P 1'
#
loop_
_entity.id
_entity.type
_entity.pdbx_description
1 polymer ?
#
loop_
_entity_poly.entity_id
_entity_poly.type
_entity_poly.pdbx_seq_one_letter_code
_entity_poly.pdbx_strand_id
1 'polypeptide(L)'
;MAICLALSNSPSRGASSLDKQVKPTLTNPVNASNQDVPDYVKYDFFFRRVIFIKEQEVKLQIRNETTPIQREANLDVEQMRALEEIAATCLAEVRQQDAIAREIIQEFRARFPKGIVSKNQPPPPPSELETMQQSRNAMILRARGKIKLALGEQAFEQIDKYVKTSISVRRNNLD
;
A
#
# COMPACT_ATOMS: atom_id res chain seq x y z
N MET A 1 74.95 -6.75 -24.30
CA MET A 1 75.29 -7.88 -25.20
C MET A 1 74.22 -8.94 -25.05
N ALA A 2 73.70 -9.41 -26.19
CA ALA A 2 73.02 -10.69 -26.50
C ALA A 2 71.98 -11.26 -25.48
N ILE A 3 70.66 -11.34 -25.76
CA ILE A 3 69.90 -12.11 -26.79
C ILE A 3 69.58 -13.56 -26.36
N CYS A 4 68.37 -14.02 -26.75
CA CYS A 4 67.71 -15.36 -26.69
C CYS A 4 66.79 -15.54 -25.47
N LEU A 5 65.46 -15.40 -25.51
CA LEU A 5 64.37 -15.78 -26.45
C LEU A 5 64.17 -17.29 -26.69
N ALA A 6 62.88 -17.66 -26.66
CA ALA A 6 62.19 -18.90 -27.06
C ALA A 6 61.95 -19.90 -25.88
N LEU A 7 60.77 -20.51 -25.65
CA LEU A 7 59.69 -20.95 -26.54
C LEU A 7 58.32 -21.07 -25.83
N SER A 8 57.27 -20.60 -26.54
CA SER A 8 55.93 -21.17 -26.83
C SER A 8 55.04 -21.91 -25.79
N ASN A 9 53.78 -21.43 -25.74
CA ASN A 9 52.47 -22.12 -25.78
C ASN A 9 52.00 -23.10 -24.67
N SER A 10 50.91 -22.69 -24.01
CA SER A 10 49.96 -23.41 -23.13
C SER A 10 49.12 -24.48 -23.89
N PRO A 11 48.44 -25.45 -23.20
CA PRO A 11 47.11 -25.15 -22.61
C PRO A 11 46.61 -25.99 -21.40
N SER A 12 45.76 -25.33 -20.60
CA SER A 12 44.53 -25.83 -19.94
C SER A 12 44.54 -26.61 -18.60
N ARG A 13 43.47 -26.27 -17.84
CA ARG A 13 42.85 -26.89 -16.65
C ARG A 13 43.52 -26.55 -15.32
N GLY A 14 42.88 -25.87 -14.37
CA GLY A 14 41.50 -25.42 -14.20
C GLY A 14 41.27 -25.00 -12.74
N ALA A 15 40.24 -24.17 -12.52
CA ALA A 15 39.59 -23.83 -11.23
C ALA A 15 40.46 -23.11 -10.18
N SER A 16 40.06 -22.02 -9.51
CA SER A 16 38.88 -21.15 -9.57
C SER A 16 39.32 -19.85 -8.90
N SER A 17 39.11 -18.72 -9.56
CA SER A 17 39.41 -17.39 -9.04
C SER A 17 38.10 -16.73 -8.61
N LEU A 18 38.14 -16.13 -7.41
CA LEU A 18 37.26 -15.03 -6.97
C LEU A 18 35.78 -15.38 -6.74
N ASP A 19 35.50 -16.02 -5.60
CA ASP A 19 34.23 -15.82 -4.89
C ASP A 19 34.20 -14.38 -4.35
N LYS A 20 33.68 -13.46 -5.17
CA LYS A 20 33.19 -12.17 -4.69
C LYS A 20 32.00 -12.45 -3.77
N GLN A 21 32.16 -12.08 -2.51
CA GLN A 21 31.12 -12.10 -1.49
C GLN A 21 29.81 -11.52 -2.03
N VAL A 22 28.84 -12.40 -2.21
CA VAL A 22 27.43 -12.07 -2.39
C VAL A 22 26.95 -11.52 -1.05
N LYS A 23 26.87 -10.18 -0.96
CA LYS A 23 26.02 -9.51 0.01
C LYS A 23 24.60 -10.01 -0.27
N PRO A 24 23.82 -10.49 0.72
CA PRO A 24 22.41 -10.76 0.51
C PRO A 24 21.71 -9.41 0.37
N THR A 25 21.75 -8.89 -0.84
CA THR A 25 20.83 -7.87 -1.31
C THR A 25 19.45 -8.51 -1.16
N LEU A 26 18.58 -7.89 -0.36
CA LEU A 26 17.14 -8.12 -0.40
C LEU A 26 16.67 -7.70 -1.80
N THR A 27 16.93 -8.52 -2.82
CA THR A 27 16.40 -8.36 -4.16
C THR A 27 14.98 -8.91 -4.13
N ASN A 28 14.03 -8.05 -3.73
CA ASN A 28 12.78 -8.09 -4.46
C ASN A 28 13.14 -7.72 -5.90
N PRO A 29 12.87 -8.57 -6.91
CA PRO A 29 12.85 -8.09 -8.29
C PRO A 29 11.59 -7.22 -8.42
N VAL A 30 11.61 -6.01 -7.87
CA VAL A 30 10.71 -4.97 -8.33
C VAL A 30 11.27 -4.56 -9.69
N ASN A 31 10.79 -5.25 -10.72
CA ASN A 31 10.77 -4.70 -12.05
C ASN A 31 10.24 -3.27 -11.92
N ALA A 32 11.12 -2.29 -12.16
CA ALA A 32 10.77 -0.89 -12.28
C ALA A 32 9.99 -0.72 -13.59
N SER A 33 8.73 -1.17 -13.57
CA SER A 33 7.77 -0.99 -14.65
C SER A 33 6.56 -0.30 -14.06
N ASN A 34 6.51 1.04 -14.09
CA ASN A 34 5.32 1.89 -13.87
C ASN A 34 4.16 1.21 -13.12
N GLN A 35 4.37 0.78 -11.87
CA GLN A 35 3.36 0.00 -11.15
C GLN A 35 2.22 0.95 -10.76
N ASP A 36 1.07 0.80 -11.43
CA ASP A 36 -0.16 1.47 -11.03
C ASP A 36 -0.49 1.11 -9.57
N VAL A 37 -0.86 2.11 -8.77
CA VAL A 37 -1.14 1.92 -7.35
C VAL A 37 -2.36 0.98 -7.22
N PRO A 38 -2.32 -0.09 -6.40
CA PRO A 38 -3.46 -0.99 -6.28
C PRO A 38 -4.74 -0.29 -5.82
N ASP A 39 -5.90 -0.69 -6.34
CA ASP A 39 -7.17 -0.03 -6.07
C ASP A 39 -7.54 -0.01 -4.58
N TYR A 40 -7.24 -1.06 -3.82
CA TYR A 40 -7.50 -1.06 -2.38
C TYR A 40 -6.71 0.04 -1.64
N VAL A 41 -5.51 0.40 -2.11
CA VAL A 41 -4.74 1.52 -1.54
C VAL A 41 -5.41 2.83 -1.90
N LYS A 42 -5.84 2.96 -3.16
CA LYS A 42 -6.49 4.16 -3.65
C LYS A 42 -7.77 4.48 -2.89
N TYR A 43 -8.61 3.46 -2.70
CA TYR A 43 -9.88 3.60 -2.01
C TYR A 43 -9.76 3.71 -0.48
N ASP A 44 -8.76 3.07 0.16
CA ASP A 44 -8.48 3.31 1.58
C ASP A 44 -8.12 4.77 1.83
N PHE A 45 -7.25 5.34 0.99
CA PHE A 45 -6.92 6.76 1.05
C PHE A 45 -8.15 7.65 0.84
N PHE A 46 -8.97 7.33 -0.16
CA PHE A 46 -10.19 8.06 -0.46
C PHE A 46 -11.20 8.04 0.69
N PHE A 47 -11.48 6.88 1.29
CA PHE A 47 -12.41 6.78 2.41
C PHE A 47 -11.95 7.60 3.62
N ARG A 48 -10.64 7.58 3.92
CA ARG A 48 -10.08 8.44 4.98
C ARG A 48 -10.29 9.91 4.67
N ARG A 49 -10.17 10.31 3.40
CA ARG A 49 -10.42 11.69 2.96
C ARG A 49 -11.88 12.09 3.10
N VAL A 50 -12.83 11.22 2.72
CA VAL A 50 -14.28 11.43 2.90
C VAL A 50 -14.59 11.72 4.37
N ILE A 51 -14.17 10.83 5.27
CA ILE A 51 -14.43 11.00 6.71
C ILE A 51 -13.73 12.21 7.29
N PHE A 52 -12.48 12.48 6.89
CA PHE A 52 -11.77 13.68 7.35
C PHE A 52 -12.51 14.98 6.96
N ILE A 53 -13.01 15.07 5.72
CA ILE A 53 -13.78 16.25 5.29
C ILE A 53 -15.05 16.37 6.14
N LYS A 54 -15.77 15.25 6.34
CA LYS A 54 -16.99 15.24 7.16
C LYS A 54 -16.76 15.71 8.59
N GLU A 55 -15.70 15.22 9.23
CA GLU A 55 -15.31 15.63 10.58
C GLU A 55 -14.99 17.13 10.63
N GLN A 56 -14.35 17.68 9.59
CA GLN A 56 -14.05 19.10 9.48
C GLN A 56 -15.30 19.96 9.29
N GLU A 57 -16.29 19.51 8.51
CA GLU A 57 -17.58 20.21 8.40
C GLU A 57 -18.29 20.33 9.75
N VAL A 58 -18.36 19.21 10.48
CA VAL A 58 -18.96 19.17 11.82
C VAL A 58 -18.21 20.10 12.78
N LYS A 59 -16.88 20.04 12.78
CA LYS A 59 -16.03 20.87 13.65
C LYS A 59 -16.14 22.36 13.36
N LEU A 60 -16.23 22.74 12.09
CA LEU A 60 -16.33 24.13 11.64
C LEU A 60 -17.77 24.64 11.55
N GLN A 61 -18.75 23.79 11.87
CA GLN A 61 -20.19 24.09 11.75
C GLN A 61 -20.59 24.54 10.34
N ILE A 62 -19.87 24.06 9.32
CA ILE A 62 -20.18 24.32 7.92
C ILE A 62 -21.47 23.54 7.61
N ARG A 63 -22.55 24.27 7.30
CA ARG A 63 -23.83 23.68 6.90
C ARG A 63 -24.12 24.02 5.45
N ASN A 64 -24.60 23.04 4.70
CA ASN A 64 -25.09 23.18 3.32
C ASN A 64 -24.03 23.62 2.30
N GLU A 65 -22.74 23.48 2.60
CA GLU A 65 -21.69 23.71 1.61
C GLU A 65 -21.36 22.41 0.87
N THR A 66 -21.27 22.47 -0.45
CA THR A 66 -20.93 21.32 -1.28
C THR A 66 -19.46 20.96 -1.08
N THR A 67 -19.18 19.74 -0.59
CA THR A 67 -17.79 19.30 -0.38
C THR A 67 -17.00 19.32 -1.69
N PRO A 68 -15.65 19.47 -1.65
CA PRO A 68 -14.82 19.31 -2.84
C PRO A 68 -15.07 17.98 -3.57
N ILE A 69 -15.26 16.88 -2.82
CA ILE A 69 -15.58 15.57 -3.40
C ILE A 69 -16.91 15.62 -4.15
N GLN A 70 -17.94 16.18 -3.52
CA GLN A 70 -19.27 16.26 -4.12
C GLN A 70 -19.27 17.12 -5.39
N ARG A 71 -18.55 18.25 -5.39
CA ARG A 71 -18.40 19.10 -6.58
C ARG A 71 -17.63 18.42 -7.70
N GLU A 72 -16.48 17.82 -7.39
CA GLU A 72 -15.59 17.26 -8.41
C GLU A 72 -16.12 15.93 -8.98
N ALA A 73 -16.81 15.13 -8.18
CA ALA A 73 -17.45 13.88 -8.62
C ALA A 73 -18.92 14.08 -9.06
N ASN A 74 -19.42 15.32 -9.08
CA ASN A 74 -20.79 15.68 -9.45
C ASN A 74 -21.85 14.81 -8.75
N LEU A 75 -21.70 14.65 -7.43
CA LEU A 75 -22.60 13.86 -6.61
C LEU A 75 -23.76 14.72 -6.11
N ASP A 76 -24.96 14.16 -6.12
CA ASP A 76 -26.07 14.78 -5.38
C ASP A 76 -25.92 14.54 -3.86
N VAL A 77 -26.83 15.12 -3.07
CA VAL A 77 -26.78 15.07 -1.61
C VAL A 77 -26.98 13.63 -1.10
N GLU A 78 -27.87 12.85 -1.72
CA GLU A 78 -28.15 11.47 -1.30
C GLU A 78 -27.01 10.53 -1.66
N GLN A 79 -26.40 10.72 -2.84
CA GLN A 79 -25.20 10.00 -3.27
C GLN A 79 -24.00 10.31 -2.36
N MET A 80 -23.81 11.58 -1.99
CA MET A 80 -22.75 11.96 -1.04
C MET A 80 -22.99 11.34 0.34
N ARG A 81 -24.23 11.34 0.83
CA ARG A 81 -24.60 10.70 2.10
C ARG A 81 -24.36 9.19 2.08
N ALA A 82 -24.75 8.51 1.01
CA ALA A 82 -24.50 7.08 0.85
C ALA A 82 -23.00 6.76 0.80
N LEU A 83 -22.21 7.60 0.12
CA LEU A 83 -20.75 7.49 0.11
C LEU A 83 -20.14 7.65 1.51
N GLU A 84 -20.58 8.65 2.27
CA GLU A 84 -20.14 8.87 3.66
C GLU A 84 -20.42 7.66 4.55
N GLU A 85 -21.64 7.11 4.47
CA GLU A 85 -22.04 5.95 5.25
C GLU A 85 -21.17 4.72 4.91
N ILE A 86 -21.01 4.42 3.62
CA ILE A 86 -20.19 3.28 3.17
C ILE A 86 -18.74 3.45 3.62
N ALA A 87 -18.16 4.65 3.48
CA ALA A 87 -16.81 4.94 3.90
C ALA A 87 -16.64 4.80 5.43
N ALA A 88 -17.60 5.29 6.21
CA ALA A 88 -17.59 5.22 7.66
C ALA A 88 -17.65 3.76 8.14
N THR A 89 -18.57 2.97 7.60
CA THR A 89 -18.69 1.53 7.93
C THR A 89 -17.41 0.79 7.58
N CYS A 90 -16.87 0.99 6.37
CA CYS A 90 -15.65 0.32 5.93
C CYS A 90 -14.46 0.64 6.85
N LEU A 91 -14.27 1.92 7.20
CA LEU A 91 -13.17 2.31 8.08
C LEU A 91 -13.37 1.83 9.52
N ALA A 92 -14.61 1.70 10.00
CA ALA A 92 -14.89 1.10 11.30
C ALA A 92 -14.49 -0.39 11.33
N GLU A 93 -14.87 -1.16 10.30
CA GLU A 93 -14.48 -2.58 10.14
C GLU A 93 -12.95 -2.73 10.08
N VAL A 94 -12.28 -1.90 9.27
CA VAL A 94 -10.81 -1.89 9.16
C VAL A 94 -10.16 -1.56 10.51
N ARG A 95 -10.67 -0.57 11.27
CA ARG A 95 -10.13 -0.24 12.60
C ARG A 95 -10.28 -1.39 13.59
N GLN A 96 -11.38 -2.13 13.54
CA GLN A 96 -11.58 -3.30 14.38
C GLN A 96 -10.55 -4.39 14.05
N GLN A 97 -10.31 -4.63 12.77
CA GLN A 97 -9.28 -5.59 12.33
C GLN A 97 -7.86 -5.14 12.71
N ASP A 98 -7.55 -3.85 12.53
CA ASP A 98 -6.26 -3.26 12.92
C ASP A 98 -6.01 -3.36 14.44
N ALA A 99 -7.06 -3.30 15.26
CA ALA A 99 -6.96 -3.52 16.70
C ALA A 99 -6.52 -4.95 17.03
N ILE A 100 -7.13 -5.95 16.40
CA ILE A 100 -6.76 -7.37 16.55
C ILE A 100 -5.32 -7.60 16.05
N ALA A 101 -4.95 -7.02 14.90
CA ALA A 101 -3.60 -7.17 14.35
C ALA A 101 -2.55 -6.58 15.29
N ARG A 102 -2.89 -5.47 15.98
CA ARG A 102 -2.02 -4.84 16.97
C ARG A 102 -1.77 -5.74 18.16
N GLU A 103 -2.77 -6.47 18.65
CA GLU A 103 -2.62 -7.45 19.73
C GLU A 103 -1.66 -8.56 19.33
N ILE A 104 -1.84 -9.16 18.14
CA ILE A 104 -0.93 -10.19 17.61
C ILE A 104 0.51 -9.67 17.51
N ILE A 105 0.69 -8.44 17.01
CA ILE A 105 2.01 -7.80 16.94
C ILE A 105 2.60 -7.60 18.33
N GLN A 106 1.81 -7.18 19.31
CA GLN A 106 2.26 -6.98 20.69
C GLN A 106 2.67 -8.30 21.34
N GLU A 107 1.87 -9.35 21.18
CA GLU A 107 2.19 -10.71 21.67
C GLU A 107 3.45 -11.26 21.02
N PHE A 108 3.61 -11.08 19.70
CA PHE A 108 4.81 -11.50 18.99
C PHE A 108 6.05 -10.75 19.49
N ARG A 109 5.95 -9.43 19.66
CA ARG A 109 7.04 -8.60 20.21
C ARG A 109 7.39 -8.98 21.65
N ALA A 110 6.42 -9.39 22.46
CA ALA A 110 6.66 -9.82 23.83
C ALA A 110 7.56 -11.07 23.91
N ARG A 111 7.61 -11.90 22.86
CA ARG A 111 8.53 -13.05 22.76
C ARG A 111 10.00 -12.65 22.60
N PHE A 112 10.27 -11.40 22.23
CA PHE A 112 11.61 -10.86 21.99
C PHE A 112 11.83 -9.59 22.83
N PRO A 113 11.93 -9.71 24.17
CA PRO A 113 12.14 -8.56 25.04
C PRO A 113 13.44 -7.82 24.64
N LYS A 114 13.37 -6.48 24.62
CA LYS A 114 14.45 -5.58 24.15
C LYS A 114 14.74 -5.64 22.64
N GLY A 115 13.90 -6.31 21.85
CA GLY A 115 14.06 -6.41 20.40
C GLY A 115 15.29 -7.22 19.97
N ILE A 116 15.82 -8.05 20.87
CA ILE A 116 17.00 -8.87 20.60
C ILE A 116 16.55 -10.10 19.81
N VAL A 117 16.86 -10.09 18.52
CA VAL A 117 16.68 -11.20 17.59
C VAL A 117 18.04 -11.57 17.02
N SER A 118 18.25 -12.86 16.73
CA SER A 118 19.48 -13.30 16.08
C SER A 118 19.63 -12.61 14.73
N LYS A 119 20.73 -11.89 14.51
CA LYS A 119 21.00 -11.18 13.24
C LYS A 119 21.03 -12.12 12.03
N ASN A 120 21.37 -13.38 12.25
CA ASN A 120 21.52 -14.38 11.20
C ASN A 120 20.19 -15.08 10.86
N GLN A 121 19.16 -14.93 11.71
CA GLN A 121 17.85 -15.54 11.50
C GLN A 121 16.78 -14.72 12.23
N PRO A 122 16.27 -13.64 11.61
CA PRO A 122 15.14 -12.92 12.17
C PRO A 122 13.93 -13.86 12.23
N PRO A 123 13.09 -13.75 13.26
CA PRO A 123 11.89 -14.56 13.34
C PRO A 123 10.97 -14.17 12.17
N PRO A 124 10.31 -15.16 11.52
CA PRO A 124 9.37 -14.86 10.47
C PRO A 124 8.19 -14.05 11.05
N PRO A 125 7.57 -13.16 10.26
CA PRO A 125 6.37 -12.48 10.70
C PRO A 125 5.26 -13.51 10.98
N PRO A 126 4.36 -13.26 11.96
CA PRO A 126 3.18 -14.10 12.16
C PRO A 126 2.37 -14.22 10.86
N SER A 127 2.10 -15.45 10.42
CA SER A 127 1.32 -15.73 9.20
C SER A 127 -0.11 -15.19 9.27
N GLU A 128 -0.63 -15.03 10.49
CA GLU A 128 -1.93 -14.44 10.75
C GLU A 128 -2.01 -13.01 10.22
N LEU A 129 -0.92 -12.23 10.32
CA LEU A 129 -0.89 -10.84 9.85
C LEU A 129 -1.02 -10.73 8.33
N GLU A 130 -0.47 -11.69 7.58
CA GLU A 130 -0.62 -11.74 6.13
C GLU A 130 -2.10 -11.97 5.75
N THR A 131 -2.74 -12.94 6.39
CA THR A 131 -4.17 -13.23 6.17
C THR A 131 -5.03 -12.03 6.55
N MET A 132 -4.71 -11.33 7.64
CA MET A 132 -5.41 -10.11 8.05
C MET A 132 -5.21 -8.97 7.05
N GLN A 133 -4.02 -8.80 6.49
CA GLN A 133 -3.76 -7.79 5.46
C GLN A 133 -4.58 -8.07 4.19
N GLN A 134 -4.65 -9.33 3.75
CA GLN A 134 -5.47 -9.72 2.60
C GLN A 134 -6.96 -9.47 2.86
N SER A 135 -7.43 -9.82 4.05
CA SER A 135 -8.81 -9.57 4.49
C SER A 135 -9.14 -8.07 4.53
N ARG A 136 -8.23 -7.23 5.05
CA ARG A 136 -8.35 -5.77 5.01
C ARG A 136 -8.48 -5.24 3.58
N ASN A 137 -7.63 -5.72 2.67
CA ASN A 137 -7.69 -5.31 1.26
C ASN A 137 -9.05 -5.68 0.64
N ALA A 138 -9.58 -6.86 0.96
CA ALA A 138 -10.89 -7.31 0.51
C ALA A 138 -12.05 -6.49 1.11
N MET A 139 -11.94 -5.99 2.35
CA MET A 139 -12.93 -5.08 2.94
C MET A 139 -13.04 -3.77 2.14
N ILE A 140 -11.90 -3.16 1.81
CA ILE A 140 -11.87 -1.93 1.01
C ILE A 140 -12.49 -2.16 -0.38
N LEU A 141 -12.11 -3.24 -1.06
CA LEU A 141 -12.65 -3.57 -2.39
C LEU A 141 -14.14 -3.89 -2.35
N ARG A 142 -14.65 -4.52 -1.28
CA ARG A 142 -16.10 -4.69 -1.07
C ARG A 142 -16.81 -3.37 -0.92
N ALA A 143 -16.26 -2.43 -0.15
CA ALA A 143 -16.85 -1.10 0.01
C ALA A 143 -16.87 -0.33 -1.32
N ARG A 144 -15.81 -0.43 -2.13
CA ARG A 144 -15.83 0.06 -3.53
C ARG A 144 -16.99 -0.55 -4.33
N GLY A 145 -17.21 -1.86 -4.22
CA GLY A 145 -18.35 -2.54 -4.84
C GLY A 145 -19.71 -2.03 -4.34
N LYS A 146 -19.85 -1.77 -3.03
CA LYS A 146 -21.05 -1.18 -2.44
C LYS A 146 -21.34 0.21 -3.02
N ILE A 147 -20.32 1.03 -3.24
CA ILE A 147 -20.48 2.35 -3.88
C ILE A 147 -21.04 2.19 -5.29
N LYS A 148 -20.45 1.30 -6.09
CA LYS A 148 -20.92 1.04 -7.45
C LYS A 148 -22.40 0.62 -7.48
N LEU A 149 -22.80 -0.25 -6.56
CA LEU A 149 -24.19 -0.72 -6.46
C LEU A 149 -25.15 0.38 -5.96
N ALA A 150 -24.73 1.16 -4.96
CA ALA A 150 -25.60 2.15 -4.31
C ALA A 150 -25.79 3.43 -5.14
N LEU A 151 -24.75 3.88 -5.84
CA LEU A 151 -24.77 5.15 -6.58
C LEU A 151 -25.02 4.96 -8.09
N GLY A 152 -24.89 3.74 -8.60
CA GLY A 152 -24.99 3.42 -10.01
C GLY A 152 -23.68 3.67 -10.79
N GLU A 153 -23.64 3.17 -12.02
CA GLU A 153 -22.41 3.15 -12.85
C GLU A 153 -21.87 4.56 -13.11
N GLN A 154 -22.73 5.50 -13.52
CA GLN A 154 -22.30 6.84 -13.90
C GLN A 154 -21.64 7.60 -12.74
N ALA A 155 -22.28 7.60 -11.56
CA ALA A 155 -21.72 8.27 -10.38
C ALA A 155 -20.44 7.56 -9.89
N PHE A 156 -20.42 6.23 -9.99
CA PHE A 156 -19.22 5.45 -9.67
C PHE A 156 -18.04 5.80 -10.59
N GLU A 157 -18.24 5.97 -11.88
CA GLU A 157 -17.19 6.38 -12.83
C GLU A 157 -16.61 7.76 -12.48
N GLN A 158 -17.45 8.71 -12.06
CA GLN A 158 -16.97 10.03 -11.61
C GLN A 158 -16.12 9.93 -10.34
N ILE A 159 -16.55 9.10 -9.38
CA ILE A 159 -15.78 8.83 -8.17
C ILE A 159 -14.45 8.14 -8.53
N ASP A 160 -14.47 7.11 -9.37
CA ASP A 160 -13.28 6.36 -9.76
C ASP A 160 -12.26 7.27 -10.47
N LYS A 161 -12.74 8.18 -11.33
CA LYS A 161 -11.91 9.24 -11.94
C LYS A 161 -11.33 10.19 -10.90
N TYR A 162 -12.13 10.66 -9.94
CA TYR A 162 -11.66 11.52 -8.85
C TYR A 162 -10.57 10.83 -8.01
N VAL A 163 -10.78 9.56 -7.65
CA VAL A 163 -9.83 8.75 -6.86
C VAL A 163 -8.50 8.59 -7.61
N LYS A 164 -8.55 8.25 -8.89
CA LYS A 164 -7.33 8.09 -9.72
C LYS A 164 -6.56 9.40 -9.90
N THR A 165 -7.26 10.52 -10.04
CA THR A 165 -6.65 11.83 -10.25
C THR A 165 -6.02 12.37 -8.96
N SER A 166 -6.75 12.30 -7.83
CA SER A 166 -6.29 12.83 -6.53
C SER A 166 -5.02 12.17 -6.00
N ILE A 167 -4.80 10.89 -6.34
CA ILE A 167 -3.60 10.14 -5.95
C ILE A 167 -2.42 10.44 -6.88
N SER A 168 -2.70 10.69 -8.17
CA SER A 168 -1.67 11.06 -9.14
C SER A 168 -1.08 12.45 -8.86
N VAL A 169 -1.93 13.43 -8.50
CA VAL A 169 -1.50 14.81 -8.23
C VAL A 169 -0.54 14.92 -7.05
N ARG A 170 -0.68 14.09 -6.01
CA ARG A 170 0.23 14.13 -4.85
C ARG A 170 1.60 13.52 -5.08
N ARG A 171 1.78 12.68 -6.10
CA ARG A 171 3.10 12.17 -6.46
C ARG A 171 4.03 13.31 -6.90
N ASN A 172 3.48 14.39 -7.46
CA ASN A 172 4.26 15.49 -8.05
C ASN A 172 4.54 16.66 -7.09
N ASN A 173 4.04 16.62 -5.84
CA ASN A 173 4.23 17.69 -4.84
C ASN A 173 5.17 17.25 -3.68
N LEU A 174 5.98 16.21 -3.90
CA LEU A 174 6.96 15.69 -2.93
C LEU A 174 8.40 15.77 -3.45
N ASP A 175 8.62 16.45 -4.57
CA ASP A 175 9.95 16.87 -5.07
C ASP A 175 10.15 18.36 -4.76
#